data_AF-A0A3D4JDM5-F1
#
_entry.id   AF-A0A3D4JDM5-F1
#
_cell.length_a   1.000
_cell.length_b   1.000
_cell.length_c   1.000
_cell.angle_alpha   90.00
_cell.angle_beta   90.00
_cell.angle_gamma   90.00
#
_symmetry.space_group_name_H-M   'P 1'
#
loop_
_entity.id
_entity.type
_entity.pdbx_description
1 polymer ?
#
loop_
_entity_poly.entity_id
_entity_poly.type
_entity_poly.pdbx_seq_one_letter_code
_entity_poly.pdbx_strand_id
1 'polypeptide(L)'
;MSLTRAQVEEDIVRRAKGKMSLVGMAITTAGSNNDLNNPLVVAFRACGLTPASQVTITDADLVNLSDEQIDEFLDRAELRLFENIYGNIDFTDIQVGPRRKALGQLAEQVEKLISQKKEAIYSNYGEGQILSTGSLDLNTAETMCDNESIL
;
A
#
# COMPACT_ATOMS: atom_id res chain seq x y z
N MET A 1 -11.29 19.18 6.79
CA MET A 1 -10.18 19.99 6.22
C MET A 1 -9.87 19.43 4.84
N SER A 2 -9.46 20.23 3.85
CA SER A 2 -9.13 19.70 2.51
C SER A 2 -7.66 19.31 2.47
N LEU A 3 -7.36 18.02 2.42
CA LEU A 3 -6.01 17.51 2.19
C LEU A 3 -5.61 17.82 0.74
N THR A 4 -4.45 18.45 0.54
CA THR A 4 -3.92 18.70 -0.81
C THR A 4 -2.92 17.61 -1.21
N ARG A 5 -2.75 17.40 -2.51
CA ARG A 5 -1.77 16.47 -3.04
C ARG A 5 -0.36 16.83 -2.63
N ALA A 6 -0.02 18.12 -2.61
CA ALA A 6 1.29 18.56 -2.14
C ALA A 6 1.55 18.13 -0.68
N GLN A 7 0.54 18.21 0.20
CA GLN A 7 0.64 17.76 1.59
C GLN A 7 0.81 16.23 1.69
N VAL A 8 0.11 15.47 0.85
CA VAL A 8 0.27 14.01 0.76
C VAL A 8 1.69 13.65 0.31
N GLU A 9 2.18 14.29 -0.75
CA GLU A 9 3.54 14.07 -1.25
C GLU A 9 4.58 14.41 -0.18
N GLU A 10 4.40 15.52 0.55
CA GLU A 10 5.28 15.90 1.66
C GLU A 10 5.31 14.85 2.78
N ASP A 11 4.14 14.35 3.20
CA ASP A 11 4.08 13.31 4.24
C ASP A 11 4.75 12.01 3.78
N ILE A 12 4.47 11.57 2.56
CA ILE A 12 5.09 10.35 1.99
C ILE A 12 6.61 10.51 1.85
N VAL A 13 7.10 11.63 1.33
CA VAL A 13 8.55 11.88 1.18
C VAL A 13 9.22 11.92 2.55
N ARG A 14 8.59 12.54 3.55
CA ARG A 14 9.07 12.56 4.94
C ARG A 14 9.11 11.15 5.55
N ARG A 15 8.09 10.33 5.34
CA ARG A 15 8.02 8.94 5.82
C ARG A 15 9.05 8.03 5.15
N ALA A 16 9.30 8.23 3.86
CA ALA A 16 10.32 7.49 3.10
C ALA A 16 11.77 7.80 3.56
N LYS A 17 11.99 8.85 4.38
CA LYS A 17 13.28 9.21 5.00
C LYS A 17 14.47 9.20 4.02
N GLY A 18 14.27 9.72 2.81
CA GLY A 18 15.32 9.84 1.79
C GLY A 18 15.63 8.56 0.98
N LYS A 19 14.92 7.44 1.20
CA LYS A 19 15.11 6.20 0.42
C LYS A 19 14.82 6.38 -1.07
N MET A 20 13.86 7.25 -1.42
CA MET A 20 13.57 7.61 -2.81
C MET A 20 14.80 8.17 -3.53
N SER A 21 15.58 9.03 -2.86
CA SER A 21 16.80 9.61 -3.45
C SER A 21 17.89 8.55 -3.69
N LEU A 22 17.95 7.50 -2.86
CA LEU A 22 18.93 6.42 -3.02
C LEU A 22 18.68 5.58 -4.27
N VAL A 23 17.43 5.45 -4.70
CA VAL A 23 17.04 4.71 -5.92
C VAL A 23 16.82 5.62 -7.13
N GLY A 24 17.21 6.90 -7.03
CA GLY A 24 17.10 7.86 -8.14
C GLY A 24 15.69 8.37 -8.43
N MET A 25 14.74 8.20 -7.51
CA MET A 25 13.38 8.74 -7.64
C MET A 25 13.32 10.20 -7.20
N ALA A 26 12.39 10.96 -7.78
CA ALA A 26 12.17 12.36 -7.45
C ALA A 26 11.60 12.52 -6.03
N ILE A 27 12.14 13.49 -5.28
CA ILE A 27 11.68 13.85 -3.92
C ILE A 27 10.82 15.14 -3.92
N THR A 28 10.33 15.54 -5.09
CA THR A 28 9.50 16.75 -5.26
C THR A 28 8.19 16.60 -4.48
N THR A 29 7.78 17.66 -3.78
CA THR A 29 6.53 17.70 -2.97
C THR A 29 5.55 18.78 -3.46
N ALA A 30 5.68 19.19 -4.73
CA ALA A 30 4.91 20.28 -5.31
C ALA A 30 3.53 19.86 -5.87
N GLY A 31 3.06 18.65 -5.58
CA GLY A 31 1.82 18.10 -6.15
C GLY A 31 1.96 17.64 -7.60
N SER A 32 3.19 17.44 -8.07
CA SER A 32 3.53 17.12 -9.47
C SER A 32 4.55 16.00 -9.58
N ASN A 33 4.73 15.22 -8.50
CA ASN A 33 5.72 14.16 -8.50
C ASN A 33 5.24 12.96 -9.31
N ASN A 34 5.88 12.72 -10.46
CA ASN A 34 5.53 11.63 -11.36
C ASN A 34 5.80 10.24 -10.74
N ASP A 35 6.80 10.12 -9.88
CA ASP A 35 7.15 8.85 -9.23
C ASP A 35 6.13 8.44 -8.16
N LEU A 36 5.36 9.41 -7.64
CA LEU A 36 4.30 9.18 -6.65
C LEU A 36 2.93 8.95 -7.27
N ASN A 37 2.74 9.22 -8.56
CA ASN A 37 1.47 9.01 -9.25
C ASN A 37 0.94 7.57 -9.09
N ASN A 38 1.77 6.57 -9.39
CA ASN A 38 1.36 5.16 -9.32
C ASN A 38 1.08 4.70 -7.88
N PRO A 39 1.97 4.95 -6.88
CA PRO A 39 1.67 4.68 -5.48
C PRO A 39 0.35 5.29 -4.99
N LEU A 40 0.07 6.54 -5.34
CA LEU A 40 -1.14 7.25 -4.92
C LEU A 40 -2.40 6.67 -5.55
N VAL A 41 -2.40 6.40 -6.86
CA VAL A 41 -3.55 5.81 -7.55
C VAL A 41 -3.90 4.42 -6.99
N VAL A 42 -2.89 3.59 -6.76
CA VAL A 42 -3.10 2.23 -6.23
C VAL A 42 -3.65 2.30 -4.81
N ALA A 43 -3.11 3.16 -3.96
CA ALA A 43 -3.61 3.35 -2.60
C ALA A 43 -5.06 3.87 -2.58
N PHE A 44 -5.38 4.82 -3.45
CA PHE A 44 -6.73 5.38 -3.57
C PHE A 44 -7.76 4.30 -3.95
N ARG A 45 -7.41 3.43 -4.91
CA ARG A 45 -8.23 2.28 -5.29
C ARG A 45 -8.35 1.24 -4.19
N ALA A 46 -7.28 1.00 -3.45
CA ALA A 46 -7.27 0.06 -2.34
C ALA A 46 -8.13 0.52 -1.16
N CYS A 47 -8.40 1.83 -1.03
CA CYS A 47 -9.37 2.40 -0.11
C CYS A 47 -10.82 2.33 -0.64
N GLY A 48 -11.06 1.68 -1.79
CA GLY A 48 -12.38 1.54 -2.41
C GLY A 48 -12.84 2.75 -3.23
N LEU A 49 -11.98 3.75 -3.43
CA LEU A 49 -12.31 4.97 -4.17
C LEU A 49 -11.84 4.88 -5.62
N THR A 50 -12.61 5.50 -6.53
CA THR A 50 -12.25 5.58 -7.96
C THR A 50 -11.74 6.98 -8.27
N PRO A 51 -10.48 7.14 -8.70
CA PRO A 51 -9.95 8.45 -9.05
C PRO A 51 -10.50 8.93 -10.40
N ALA A 52 -10.61 10.24 -10.57
CA ALA A 52 -11.04 10.85 -11.83
C ALA A 52 -10.07 10.55 -12.98
N SER A 53 -8.79 10.36 -12.69
CA SER A 53 -7.76 9.92 -13.64
C SER A 53 -7.14 8.60 -13.18
N GLN A 54 -6.93 7.69 -14.13
CA GLN A 54 -6.26 6.42 -13.86
C GLN A 54 -4.76 6.54 -13.63
N VAL A 55 -4.18 7.71 -13.91
CA VAL A 55 -2.73 7.93 -13.88
C VAL A 55 -2.36 8.92 -12.78
N THR A 56 -3.28 9.77 -12.36
CA THR A 56 -2.95 10.93 -11.55
C THR A 56 -4.03 11.19 -10.52
N ILE A 57 -3.63 11.37 -9.26
CA ILE A 57 -4.52 11.90 -8.21
C ILE A 57 -4.40 13.42 -8.20
N THR A 58 -5.51 14.11 -7.98
CA THR A 58 -5.58 15.57 -7.83
C THR A 58 -6.16 15.95 -6.48
N ASP A 59 -6.05 17.23 -6.10
CA ASP A 59 -6.67 17.74 -4.88
C ASP A 59 -8.18 17.46 -4.82
N ALA A 60 -8.86 17.49 -5.98
CA ALA A 60 -10.29 17.19 -6.07
C ALA A 60 -10.63 15.73 -5.75
N ASP A 61 -9.74 14.78 -6.05
CA ASP A 61 -9.94 13.37 -5.70
C ASP A 61 -9.81 13.17 -4.18
N LEU A 62 -8.85 13.87 -3.56
CA LEU A 62 -8.56 13.75 -2.12
C LEU A 62 -9.70 14.26 -1.22
N VAL A 63 -10.59 15.11 -1.75
CA VAL A 63 -11.80 15.55 -1.02
C VAL A 63 -12.74 14.38 -0.72
N ASN A 64 -12.66 13.28 -1.47
CA ASN A 64 -13.49 12.10 -1.25
C ASN A 64 -12.98 11.19 -0.13
N LEU A 65 -11.79 11.44 0.43
CA LEU A 65 -11.27 10.71 1.57
C LEU A 65 -11.90 11.25 2.85
N SER A 66 -12.48 10.35 3.65
CA SER A 66 -12.83 10.66 5.05
C SER A 66 -11.57 10.73 5.91
N ASP A 67 -11.63 11.44 7.04
CA ASP A 67 -10.48 11.60 7.94
C ASP A 67 -9.93 10.25 8.43
N GLU A 68 -10.79 9.24 8.59
CA GLU A 68 -10.43 7.86 8.98
C GLU A 68 -9.69 7.12 7.86
N GLN A 69 -9.98 7.43 6.59
CA GLN A 69 -9.33 6.83 5.42
C GLN A 69 -8.02 7.52 5.06
N ILE A 70 -7.74 8.72 5.57
CA ILE A 70 -6.49 9.45 5.27
C ILE A 70 -5.28 8.65 5.76
N ASP A 71 -5.33 8.13 6.98
CA ASP A 71 -4.23 7.36 7.55
C ASP A 71 -4.01 6.04 6.80
N GLU A 72 -5.10 5.33 6.48
CA GLU A 72 -5.05 4.11 5.66
C GLU A 72 -4.48 4.38 4.26
N PHE A 73 -4.93 5.46 3.61
CA PHE A 73 -4.47 5.88 2.30
C PHE A 73 -2.97 6.18 2.30
N LEU A 74 -2.49 6.94 3.27
CA LEU A 74 -1.07 7.26 3.43
C LEU A 74 -0.25 6.00 3.68
N ASP A 75 -0.77 5.07 4.49
CA ASP A 75 -0.06 3.84 4.81
C ASP A 75 0.08 2.91 3.60
N ARG A 76 -1.01 2.74 2.83
CA ARG A 76 -1.03 1.97 1.58
C ARG A 76 -0.18 2.62 0.49
N ALA A 77 -0.20 3.95 0.37
CA ALA A 77 0.63 4.67 -0.59
C ALA A 77 2.12 4.49 -0.30
N GLU A 78 2.49 4.56 0.98
CA GLU A 78 3.87 4.31 1.41
C GLU A 78 4.29 2.85 1.19
N LEU A 79 3.41 1.88 1.44
CA LEU A 79 3.69 0.48 1.13
C LEU A 79 4.02 0.31 -0.37
N ARG A 80 3.17 0.87 -1.24
CA ARG A 80 3.37 0.77 -2.69
C ARG A 80 4.63 1.51 -3.14
N LEU A 81 4.97 2.62 -2.49
CA LEU A 81 6.24 3.31 -2.71
C LEU A 81 7.43 2.41 -2.37
N PHE A 82 7.42 1.71 -1.23
CA PHE A 82 8.52 0.79 -0.87
C PHE A 82 8.64 -0.38 -1.85
N GLU A 83 7.54 -0.92 -2.36
CA GLU A 83 7.58 -1.94 -3.41
C GLU A 83 8.23 -1.42 -4.70
N ASN A 84 7.92 -0.18 -5.10
CA ASN A 84 8.57 0.45 -6.26
C ASN A 84 10.07 0.70 -6.01
N ILE A 85 10.44 1.15 -4.80
CA ILE A 85 11.84 1.31 -4.40
C ILE A 85 12.57 -0.03 -4.48
N TYR A 86 11.98 -1.11 -3.97
CA TYR A 86 12.56 -2.45 -4.04
C TYR A 86 12.78 -2.90 -5.50
N GLY A 87 11.79 -2.72 -6.38
CA GLY A 87 11.93 -3.05 -7.80
C GLY A 87 13.01 -2.22 -8.51
N ASN A 88 13.19 -0.95 -8.13
CA ASN A 88 14.27 -0.11 -8.67
C ASN A 88 15.66 -0.47 -8.10
N ILE A 89 15.76 -0.99 -6.88
CA ILE A 89 17.04 -1.49 -6.33
C ILE A 89 17.58 -2.63 -7.20
N ASP A 90 16.72 -3.56 -7.61
CA ASP A 90 17.11 -4.69 -8.47
C ASP A 90 17.62 -4.22 -9.85
N PHE A 91 16.96 -3.23 -10.45
CA PHE A 91 17.41 -2.62 -11.71
C PHE A 91 18.71 -1.81 -11.58
N THR A 92 18.99 -1.23 -10.41
CA THR A 92 20.23 -0.47 -10.16
C THR A 92 21.41 -1.35 -9.73
N ASP A 93 21.19 -2.65 -9.43
CA ASP A 93 22.22 -3.64 -9.09
C ASP A 93 23.16 -4.00 -10.27
N ILE A 94 22.90 -3.44 -11.47
CA ILE A 94 23.72 -3.66 -12.68
C ILE A 94 25.10 -2.95 -12.58
N GLN A 95 25.35 -2.08 -11.59
CA GLN A 95 26.67 -1.44 -11.41
C GLN A 95 27.62 -2.20 -10.46
N VAL A 96 28.66 -2.81 -11.05
CA VAL A 96 29.70 -3.62 -10.44
C VAL A 96 30.57 -2.84 -9.43
N GLY A 97 30.65 -3.28 -8.15
CA GLY A 97 31.61 -2.77 -7.15
C GLY A 97 31.18 -2.88 -5.68
N PRO A 98 31.93 -2.30 -4.71
CA PRO A 98 31.61 -2.33 -3.26
C PRO A 98 30.25 -1.72 -2.89
N ARG A 99 29.63 -0.92 -3.78
CA ARG A 99 28.24 -0.44 -3.63
C ARG A 99 27.21 -1.57 -3.64
N ARG A 100 27.51 -2.71 -4.26
CA ARG A 100 26.61 -3.88 -4.32
C ARG A 100 26.27 -4.45 -2.94
N LYS A 101 27.24 -4.49 -2.03
CA LYS A 101 27.02 -4.96 -0.65
C LYS A 101 26.12 -4.02 0.15
N ALA A 102 26.25 -2.71 -0.06
CA ALA A 102 25.41 -1.71 0.61
C ALA A 102 23.97 -1.70 0.06
N LEU A 103 23.79 -1.93 -1.25
CA LEU A 103 22.48 -2.02 -1.88
C LEU A 103 21.75 -3.33 -1.55
N GLY A 104 22.46 -4.46 -1.44
CA GLY A 104 21.88 -5.71 -0.92
C GLY A 104 21.35 -5.57 0.50
N GLN A 105 22.09 -4.90 1.39
CA GLN A 105 21.63 -4.57 2.74
C GLN A 105 20.43 -3.61 2.75
N LEU A 106 20.36 -2.68 1.78
CA LEU A 106 19.21 -1.81 1.61
C LEU A 106 17.98 -2.59 1.13
N ALA A 107 18.15 -3.54 0.19
CA ALA A 107 17.08 -4.40 -0.29
C ALA A 107 16.49 -5.25 0.84
N GLU A 108 17.32 -5.90 1.66
CA GLU A 108 16.88 -6.67 2.83
C GLU A 108 16.15 -5.78 3.85
N GLN A 109 16.65 -4.57 4.09
CA GLN A 109 15.98 -3.61 4.98
C GLN A 109 14.61 -3.17 4.43
N VAL A 110 14.52 -2.90 3.13
CA VAL A 110 13.27 -2.51 2.48
C VAL A 110 12.28 -3.67 2.47
N GLU A 111 12.71 -4.90 2.20
CA GLU A 111 11.87 -6.09 2.26
C GLU A 111 11.30 -6.33 3.67
N LYS A 112 12.13 -6.18 4.69
CA LYS A 112 11.68 -6.25 6.09
C LYS A 112 10.66 -5.17 6.42
N LEU A 113 10.89 -3.93 5.95
CA LEU A 113 9.95 -2.82 6.14
C LEU A 113 8.63 -3.07 5.41
N ILE A 114 8.67 -3.59 4.17
CA ILE A 114 7.48 -3.97 3.40
C ILE A 114 6.67 -5.01 4.19
N SER A 115 7.34 -6.04 4.71
CA SER A 115 6.69 -7.10 5.48
C SER A 115 6.03 -6.58 6.75
N GLN A 116 6.75 -5.78 7.54
CA GLN A 116 6.24 -5.16 8.75
C GLN A 116 5.06 -4.22 8.47
N LYS A 117 5.13 -3.46 7.36
CA LYS A 117 4.07 -2.52 7.00
C LYS A 117 2.84 -3.22 6.45
N LYS A 118 3.00 -4.32 5.71
CA LYS A 118 1.90 -5.21 5.31
C LYS A 118 1.18 -5.75 6.53
N GLU A 119 1.93 -6.24 7.53
CA GLU A 119 1.37 -6.76 8.77
C GLU A 119 0.66 -5.68 9.59
N ALA A 120 1.24 -4.48 9.69
CA ALA A 120 0.61 -3.34 10.36
C ALA A 120 -0.67 -2.88 9.66
N ILE A 121 -0.68 -2.81 8.31
CA ILE A 121 -1.87 -2.46 7.54
C ILE A 121 -2.96 -3.52 7.72
N TYR A 122 -2.59 -4.80 7.65
CA TYR A 122 -3.53 -5.89 7.86
C TYR A 122 -4.12 -5.89 9.27
N SER A 123 -3.28 -5.64 10.29
CA SER A 123 -3.71 -5.58 11.69
C SER A 123 -4.58 -4.37 12.00
N ASN A 124 -4.36 -3.23 11.35
CA ASN A 124 -5.06 -1.97 11.66
C ASN A 124 -6.31 -1.76 10.81
N TYR A 125 -6.29 -2.19 9.54
CA TYR A 125 -7.33 -1.86 8.56
C TYR A 125 -7.95 -3.10 7.88
N GLY A 126 -7.38 -4.30 8.06
CA GLY A 126 -7.81 -5.52 7.38
C GLY A 126 -7.37 -5.60 5.90
N GLU A 127 -7.69 -6.71 5.23
CA GLU A 127 -7.57 -6.79 3.77
C GLU A 127 -8.53 -5.76 3.16
N GLY A 128 -7.97 -4.73 2.51
CA GLY A 128 -8.77 -3.70 1.85
C GLY A 128 -9.84 -4.36 0.99
N GLN A 129 -11.10 -3.98 1.24
CA GLN A 129 -12.28 -4.75 0.87
C GLN A 129 -12.16 -5.45 -0.51
N ILE A 130 -12.06 -6.78 -0.47
CA ILE A 130 -12.93 -7.58 -1.32
C ILE A 130 -14.12 -7.90 -0.42
N LEU A 131 -15.27 -7.27 -0.66
CA LEU A 131 -16.52 -7.79 -0.15
C LEU A 131 -16.74 -9.18 -0.77
N SER A 132 -16.26 -10.20 -0.06
CA SER A 132 -16.89 -11.50 -0.05
C SER A 132 -17.15 -11.83 1.41
N THR A 133 -18.16 -11.18 1.97
CA THR A 133 -18.97 -11.72 3.06
C THR A 133 -19.62 -13.01 2.57
N GLY A 134 -18.81 -14.06 2.40
CA GLY A 134 -19.27 -15.42 2.60
C GLY A 134 -19.32 -15.60 4.10
N SER A 135 -20.52 -15.47 4.68
CA SER A 135 -20.80 -16.09 5.97
C SER A 135 -20.46 -17.58 5.81
N LEU A 136 -19.29 -18.00 6.27
CA LEU A 136 -19.08 -19.39 6.64
C LEU A 136 -19.86 -19.56 7.95
N ASP A 137 -21.16 -19.76 7.81
CA ASP A 137 -21.93 -20.59 8.75
C ASP A 137 -21.34 -22.00 8.64
N LEU A 138 -20.17 -22.19 9.28
CA LEU A 138 -19.68 -23.50 9.66
C LEU A 138 -20.48 -23.92 10.89
N ASN A 139 -21.79 -24.11 10.73
CA ASN A 139 -22.52 -24.97 11.63
C ASN A 139 -22.29 -26.42 11.17
N THR A 140 -21.05 -26.86 11.34
CA THR A 140 -20.67 -28.26 11.36
C THR A 140 -21.23 -28.85 12.65
N ALA A 141 -22.52 -29.19 12.62
CA ALA A 141 -23.08 -30.22 13.48
C ALA A 141 -23.28 -31.47 12.60
N GLU A 142 -22.23 -32.28 12.55
CA GLU A 142 -22.28 -33.63 12.03
C GLU A 142 -23.37 -34.43 12.77
N THR A 143 -24.23 -35.07 11.96
CA THR A 143 -24.79 -36.40 12.12
C THR A 143 -24.68 -37.04 13.52
N MET A 144 -25.82 -37.19 14.19
CA MET A 144 -26.09 -38.38 14.99
C MET A 144 -27.49 -38.90 14.67
N CYS A 145 -27.55 -40.17 14.25
CA CYS A 145 -28.55 -41.19 14.57
C CYS A 145 -29.99 -40.68 14.89
N ASP A 146 -31.05 -41.04 14.17
CA ASP A 146 -31.45 -42.41 13.84
C ASP A 146 -32.48 -42.42 12.71
N ASN A 147 -32.29 -43.37 11.80
CA ASN A 147 -33.30 -43.84 10.87
C ASN A 147 -33.99 -45.02 11.58
N GLU A 148 -35.30 -44.94 11.88
CA GLU A 148 -36.20 -46.09 11.74
C GLU A 148 -37.68 -45.70 11.93
N SER A 149 -38.41 -45.96 10.84
CA SER A 149 -39.84 -46.16 10.63
C SER A 149 -40.72 -46.51 11.85
N ILE A 150 -41.98 -46.07 11.82
CA ILE A 150 -43.19 -46.92 11.79
C ILE A 150 -44.43 -45.98 11.79
N LEU A 151 -45.20 -46.00 10.70
CA LEU A 151 -46.67 -45.99 10.69
C LEU A 151 -47.16 -46.55 9.35
#